data_AF-A0A382BU64-F1
#
_entry.id   AF-A0A382BU64-F1
#
_cell.length_a   1.000
_cell.length_b   1.000
_cell.length_c   1.000
_cell.angle_alpha   90.00
_cell.angle_beta   90.00
_cell.angle_gamma   90.00
#
_symmetry.space_group_name_H-M   'P 1'
#
loop_
_entity.id
_entity.type
_entity.pdbx_description
1 polymer ?
#
loop_
_entity_poly.entity_id
_entity_poly.type
_entity_poly.pdbx_seq_one_letter_code
_entity_poly.pdbx_strand_id
1 'polypeptide(L)'
;MASIQKRITKEGRTTYRALVRIKGSPTKSATFDRRSDARRWSQKKEEELRSTNLTCSIKNEQHTLGELVDRYVSQVMPDKKDIAIQTHQLNWWKTHLGDCRLSAVSSAMISECRDELKKGQTQYGTPRSAATVN
;
A
#
# COMPACT_ATOMS: atom_id res chain seq x y z
N MET A 1 17.49 -6.28 -9.57
CA MET A 1 18.89 -6.60 -9.90
C MET A 1 19.80 -5.54 -9.30
N ALA A 2 20.78 -5.98 -8.50
CA ALA A 2 21.84 -5.12 -7.97
C ALA A 2 22.99 -5.00 -8.99
N SER A 3 23.41 -3.77 -9.30
CA SER A 3 24.54 -3.47 -10.19
C SER A 3 25.62 -2.75 -9.41
N ILE A 4 26.89 -3.13 -9.60
CA ILE A 4 28.04 -2.47 -9.00
C ILE A 4 28.85 -1.81 -10.11
N GLN A 5 28.97 -0.49 -10.07
CA GLN A 5 29.76 0.30 -11.01
C GLN A 5 31.08 0.70 -10.36
N LYS A 6 32.21 0.39 -11.01
CA LYS A 6 33.53 0.89 -10.61
C LYS A 6 33.72 2.29 -11.22
N ARG A 7 34.06 3.27 -10.40
CA ARG A 7 34.47 4.62 -10.83
C ARG A 7 35.87 4.91 -10.33
N ILE A 8 36.72 5.41 -11.22
CA ILE A 8 38.04 5.92 -10.87
C ILE A 8 37.91 7.45 -10.90
N THR A 9 38.12 8.10 -9.76
CA THR A 9 38.13 9.58 -9.71
C THR A 9 39.41 10.10 -10.37
N LYS A 10 39.40 11.39 -10.74
CA LYS A 10 40.57 12.05 -11.35
C LYS A 10 41.85 11.97 -10.48
N GLU A 11 41.67 11.77 -9.17
CA GLU A 11 42.74 11.57 -8.18
C GLU A 11 43.24 10.11 -8.07
N GLY A 12 42.81 9.21 -8.96
CA GLY A 12 43.24 7.81 -8.97
C GLY A 12 42.57 6.91 -7.92
N ARG A 13 41.72 7.45 -7.05
CA ARG A 13 40.96 6.65 -6.08
C ARG A 13 39.88 5.82 -6.78
N THR A 14 39.85 4.53 -6.44
CA THR A 14 38.82 3.61 -6.93
C THR A 14 37.64 3.63 -5.97
N THR A 15 36.47 4.00 -6.50
CA THR A 15 35.19 3.99 -5.80
C THR A 15 34.23 2.99 -6.46
N TYR A 16 33.35 2.40 -5.67
CA TYR A 16 32.38 1.39 -6.09
C TYR A 16 30.97 1.89 -5.76
N ARG A 17 30.16 2.15 -6.77
CA ARG A 17 28.76 2.53 -6.61
C ARG A 17 27.86 1.31 -6.76
N ALA A 18 27.17 0.93 -5.69
CA ALA A 18 26.13 -0.09 -5.72
C ALA A 18 24.78 0.55 -6.03
N LEU A 19 24.03 -0.03 -6.95
CA LEU A 19 22.71 0.43 -7.38
C LEU A 19 21.72 -0.74 -7.29
N VAL A 20 20.71 -0.61 -6.44
CA VAL A 20 19.70 -1.64 -6.19
C VAL A 20 18.38 -1.20 -6.83
N ARG A 21 17.92 -2.01 -7.80
CA ARG A 21 16.62 -1.84 -8.47
C ARG A 21 15.73 -3.05 -8.22
N ILE A 22 14.55 -2.80 -7.66
CA ILE A 22 13.47 -3.77 -7.45
C ILE A 22 12.19 -3.18 -8.04
N LYS A 23 11.39 -4.02 -8.71
CA LYS A 23 10.11 -3.62 -9.31
C LYS A 23 9.17 -3.16 -8.20
N GLY A 24 8.60 -1.96 -8.33
CA GLY A 24 7.68 -1.39 -7.34
C GLY A 24 8.34 -0.62 -6.18
N SER A 25 9.65 -0.38 -6.21
CA SER A 25 10.34 0.44 -5.19
C SER A 25 11.31 1.45 -5.83
N PRO A 26 11.57 2.61 -5.19
CA PRO A 26 12.51 3.59 -5.69
C PRO A 26 13.93 3.01 -5.77
N THR A 27 14.68 3.42 -6.79
CA THR A 27 16.08 2.99 -6.96
C THR A 27 16.93 3.55 -5.82
N LYS A 28 17.66 2.69 -5.11
CA LYS A 28 18.62 3.12 -4.07
C LYS A 28 20.05 2.96 -4.59
N SER A 29 20.90 3.96 -4.32
CA SER A 29 22.32 3.87 -4.64
C SER A 29 23.19 4.33 -3.48
N ALA A 30 24.31 3.67 -3.28
CA ALA A 30 25.34 4.06 -2.33
C ALA A 30 26.73 3.85 -2.94
N THR A 31 27.71 4.63 -2.47
CA THR A 31 29.10 4.59 -2.95
C THR A 31 30.00 4.14 -1.82
N PHE A 32 30.97 3.28 -2.12
CA PHE A 32 31.90 2.68 -1.17
C PHE A 32 33.31 2.63 -1.75
N ASP A 33 34.33 2.65 -0.89
CA ASP A 33 35.74 2.54 -1.35
C ASP A 33 36.15 1.10 -1.64
N ARG A 34 35.44 0.12 -1.05
CA ARG A 34 35.72 -1.31 -1.20
C ARG A 34 34.61 -2.03 -1.97
N ARG A 35 35.01 -2.89 -2.92
CA ARG A 35 34.07 -3.70 -3.73
C ARG A 35 33.26 -4.66 -2.87
N SER A 36 33.89 -5.26 -1.86
CA SER A 36 33.27 -6.24 -0.96
C SER A 36 32.14 -5.60 -0.15
N ASP A 37 32.36 -4.39 0.35
CA ASP A 37 31.35 -3.65 1.13
C ASP A 37 30.17 -3.24 0.24
N ALA A 38 30.45 -2.78 -1.00
CA ALA A 38 29.40 -2.49 -1.99
C ALA A 38 28.53 -3.72 -2.29
N ARG A 39 29.14 -4.91 -2.43
CA ARG A 39 28.41 -6.16 -2.67
C ARG A 39 27.55 -6.53 -1.47
N ARG A 40 28.13 -6.54 -0.26
CA ARG A 40 27.41 -6.88 0.98
C ARG A 40 26.25 -5.92 1.25
N TRP A 41 26.46 -4.63 1.04
CA TRP A 41 25.40 -3.62 1.16
C TRP A 41 24.28 -3.85 0.15
N SER A 42 24.62 -4.14 -1.11
CA SER A 42 23.62 -4.37 -2.15
C SER A 42 22.72 -5.58 -1.86
N GLN A 43 23.31 -6.69 -1.38
CA GLN A 43 22.60 -7.90 -0.97
C GLN A 43 21.69 -7.63 0.24
N LYS A 44 22.24 -7.03 1.30
CA LYS A 44 21.47 -6.67 2.49
C LYS A 44 20.28 -5.75 2.17
N LYS A 45 20.49 -4.75 1.29
CA LYS A 45 19.41 -3.84 0.88
C LYS A 45 18.38 -4.53 -0.01
N GLU A 46 18.79 -5.46 -0.86
CA GLU A 46 17.85 -6.26 -1.64
C GLU A 46 16.97 -7.13 -0.74
N GLU A 47 17.55 -7.77 0.27
CA GLU A 47 16.83 -8.55 1.28
C GLU A 47 15.88 -7.67 2.09
N GLU A 48 16.32 -6.51 2.60
CA GLU A 48 15.45 -5.57 3.33
C GLU A 48 14.27 -5.09 2.47
N LEU A 49 14.50 -4.78 1.20
CA LEU A 49 13.42 -4.34 0.30
C LEU A 49 12.46 -5.49 -0.02
N ARG A 50 12.98 -6.71 -0.22
CA ARG A 50 12.16 -7.92 -0.43
C ARG A 50 11.35 -8.26 0.82
N SER A 51 11.95 -8.19 2.01
CA SER A 51 11.30 -8.46 3.29
C SER A 51 10.33 -7.35 3.70
N THR A 52 10.58 -6.10 3.33
CA THR A 52 9.63 -4.99 3.56
C THR A 52 8.34 -5.23 2.78
N ASN A 53 8.44 -5.65 1.52
CA ASN A 53 7.25 -6.03 0.73
C ASN A 53 6.50 -7.20 1.38
N LEU A 54 7.23 -8.22 1.85
CA LEU A 54 6.65 -9.34 2.58
C LEU A 54 6.00 -8.88 3.91
N THR A 55 6.62 -7.95 4.63
CA THR A 55 6.11 -7.43 5.92
C THR A 55 4.85 -6.59 5.70
N CYS A 56 4.79 -5.78 4.64
CA CYS A 56 3.55 -5.11 4.24
C CYS A 56 2.48 -6.13 3.85
N SER A 57 2.85 -7.20 3.13
CA SER A 57 1.92 -8.28 2.77
C SER A 57 1.38 -9.00 4.01
N ILE A 58 2.23 -9.36 4.98
CA ILE A 58 1.86 -10.02 6.24
C ILE A 58 0.98 -9.11 7.09
N LYS A 59 1.31 -7.82 7.21
CA LYS A 59 0.46 -6.85 7.93
C LYS A 59 -0.91 -6.70 7.25
N ASN A 60 -0.96 -6.74 5.92
CA ASN A 60 -2.20 -6.70 5.16
C ASN A 60 -3.01 -8.01 5.24
N GLU A 61 -2.36 -9.15 5.53
CA GLU A 61 -3.02 -10.43 5.80
C GLU A 61 -3.62 -10.49 7.21
N GLN A 62 -3.03 -9.77 8.16
CA GLN A 62 -3.48 -9.75 9.56
C GLN A 62 -4.68 -8.83 9.78
N HIS A 63 -4.76 -7.72 9.04
CA HIS A 63 -5.81 -6.73 9.22
C HIS A 63 -7.00 -6.96 8.28
N THR A 64 -8.19 -6.86 8.85
CA THR A 64 -9.44 -6.87 8.09
C THR A 64 -9.82 -5.46 7.64
N LEU A 65 -10.67 -5.37 6.63
CA LEU A 65 -11.22 -4.09 6.17
C LEU A 65 -12.05 -3.44 7.29
N GLY A 66 -12.75 -4.24 8.10
CA GLY A 66 -13.52 -3.74 9.24
C GLY A 66 -12.66 -3.02 10.28
N GLU A 67 -11.50 -3.57 10.65
CA GLU A 67 -10.55 -2.92 11.56
C GLU A 67 -9.99 -1.61 11.00
N LEU A 68 -9.78 -1.55 9.68
CA LEU A 68 -9.28 -0.37 9.00
C LEU A 68 -10.33 0.74 8.97
N VAL A 69 -11.59 0.38 8.73
CA VAL A 69 -12.74 1.30 8.80
C VAL A 69 -12.88 1.87 10.21
N ASP A 70 -12.83 1.03 11.25
CA ASP A 70 -12.93 1.50 12.63
C ASP A 70 -11.81 2.48 13.00
N ARG A 71 -10.58 2.17 12.57
CA ARG A 71 -9.45 3.08 12.75
C ARG A 71 -9.66 4.40 12.01
N TYR A 72 -10.12 4.35 10.77
CA TYR A 72 -10.39 5.56 9.97
C TYR A 72 -11.50 6.43 10.60
N VAL A 73 -12.55 5.79 11.11
CA VAL A 73 -13.62 6.49 11.84
C VAL A 73 -13.08 7.14 13.12
N SER A 74 -12.27 6.44 13.89
CA SER A 74 -11.73 6.99 15.15
C SER A 74 -10.71 8.11 14.95
N GLN A 75 -9.89 8.06 13.90
CA GLN A 75 -8.74 8.98 13.73
C GLN A 75 -8.98 10.13 12.75
N VAL A 76 -9.82 9.94 11.72
CA VAL A 76 -9.93 10.89 10.60
C VAL A 76 -11.32 11.52 10.50
N MET A 77 -12.38 10.84 10.95
CA MET A 77 -13.72 11.44 10.96
C MET A 77 -13.85 12.68 11.85
N PRO A 78 -13.21 12.79 13.03
CA PRO A 78 -13.37 13.97 13.88
C PRO A 78 -13.03 15.30 13.20
N ASP A 79 -12.13 15.26 12.20
CA ASP A 79 -11.66 16.44 11.47
C ASP A 79 -12.50 16.78 10.22
N LYS A 80 -13.48 15.93 9.85
CA LYS A 80 -14.31 16.13 8.66
C LYS A 80 -15.67 16.74 9.00
N LYS A 81 -16.20 17.53 8.06
CA LYS A 81 -17.52 18.19 8.21
C LYS A 81 -18.71 17.22 8.08
N ASP A 82 -18.60 16.18 7.24
CA ASP A 82 -19.71 15.27 6.91
C ASP A 82 -19.59 13.90 7.59
N ILE A 83 -19.40 13.90 8.91
CA ILE A 83 -19.14 12.69 9.70
C ILE A 83 -20.27 11.67 9.58
N ALA A 84 -21.52 12.09 9.74
CA ALA A 84 -22.67 11.18 9.80
C ALA A 84 -22.88 10.42 8.48
N ILE A 85 -22.75 11.12 7.34
CA ILE A 85 -22.94 10.53 6.01
C ILE A 85 -21.80 9.55 5.70
N GLN A 86 -20.55 9.96 5.93
CA GLN A 86 -19.38 9.11 5.67
C GLN A 86 -19.36 7.90 6.60
N THR A 87 -19.75 8.07 7.86
CA THR A 87 -19.85 6.95 8.82
C THR A 87 -20.89 5.93 8.36
N HIS A 88 -22.05 6.37 7.85
CA HIS A 88 -23.06 5.47 7.32
C HIS A 88 -22.57 4.69 6.09
N GLN A 89 -21.88 5.36 5.16
CA GLN A 89 -21.27 4.71 4.00
C GLN A 89 -20.20 3.69 4.43
N LEU A 90 -19.31 4.08 5.33
CA LEU A 90 -18.25 3.21 5.85
C LEU A 90 -18.81 2.01 6.62
N ASN A 91 -19.88 2.19 7.38
CA ASN A 91 -20.58 1.08 8.06
C ASN A 91 -21.22 0.11 7.07
N TRP A 92 -21.77 0.61 5.95
CA TRP A 92 -22.26 -0.27 4.87
C TRP A 92 -21.11 -1.09 4.28
N TRP A 93 -19.97 -0.46 3.97
CA TRP A 93 -18.80 -1.20 3.49
C TRP A 93 -18.28 -2.19 4.53
N LYS A 94 -18.35 -1.87 5.83
CA LYS A 94 -18.00 -2.76 6.93
C LYS A 94 -18.95 -3.96 7.02
N THR A 95 -20.25 -3.81 6.77
CA THR A 95 -21.18 -4.96 6.81
C THR A 95 -20.97 -5.93 5.64
N HIS A 96 -20.50 -5.44 4.49
CA HIS A 96 -20.29 -6.28 3.29
C HIS A 96 -18.87 -6.85 3.18
N LEU A 97 -17.84 -6.07 3.53
CA LEU A 97 -16.43 -6.43 3.37
C LEU A 97 -15.66 -6.47 4.71
N GLY A 98 -16.33 -6.31 5.85
CA GLY A 98 -15.68 -6.20 7.16
C GLY A 98 -14.83 -7.41 7.55
N ASP A 99 -15.29 -8.61 7.19
CA ASP A 99 -14.59 -9.88 7.47
C ASP A 99 -13.50 -10.19 6.44
N CYS A 100 -13.43 -9.44 5.34
CA CYS A 100 -12.42 -9.63 4.32
C CYS A 100 -11.08 -9.08 4.80
N ARG A 101 -10.04 -9.91 4.69
CA ARG A 101 -8.64 -9.48 4.84
C ARG A 101 -8.29 -8.50 3.74
N LEU A 102 -7.52 -7.46 4.06
CA LEU A 102 -7.09 -6.47 3.07
C LEU A 102 -6.32 -7.09 1.90
N SER A 103 -5.59 -8.19 2.14
CA SER A 103 -4.91 -8.94 1.09
C SER A 103 -5.84 -9.70 0.14
N ALA A 104 -7.06 -10.04 0.58
CA ALA A 104 -8.05 -10.78 -0.21
C ALA A 104 -9.00 -9.84 -0.98
N VAL A 105 -9.01 -8.54 -0.66
CA VAL A 105 -9.86 -7.56 -1.32
C VAL A 105 -9.38 -7.36 -2.76
N SER A 106 -10.12 -7.93 -3.70
CA SER A 106 -9.89 -7.80 -5.14
C SER A 106 -10.72 -6.66 -5.74
N SER A 107 -10.26 -6.11 -6.87
CA SER A 107 -11.02 -5.14 -7.66
C SER A 107 -12.38 -5.68 -8.13
N ALA A 108 -12.50 -6.99 -8.30
CA ALA A 108 -13.76 -7.65 -8.63
C ALA A 108 -14.78 -7.51 -7.48
N MET A 109 -14.37 -7.83 -6.24
CA MET A 109 -15.23 -7.71 -5.06
C MET A 109 -15.69 -6.27 -4.83
N ILE A 110 -14.80 -5.29 -5.05
CA ILE A 110 -15.17 -3.87 -4.93
C ILE A 110 -16.20 -3.49 -6.01
N SER A 111 -16.06 -4.01 -7.23
CA SER A 111 -17.01 -3.77 -8.32
C SER A 111 -18.37 -4.40 -8.02
N GLU A 112 -18.39 -5.62 -7.50
CA GLU A 112 -19.62 -6.31 -7.09
C GLU A 112 -20.35 -5.55 -5.98
N CYS A 113 -19.64 -5.16 -4.91
CA CYS A 113 -20.24 -4.33 -3.87
C CYS A 113 -20.72 -2.97 -4.41
N ARG A 114 -20.01 -2.35 -5.34
CA ARG A 114 -20.47 -1.11 -5.99
C ARG A 114 -21.78 -1.33 -6.77
N ASP A 115 -21.88 -2.44 -7.48
CA ASP A 115 -23.09 -2.79 -8.22
C ASP A 115 -24.26 -3.12 -7.29
N GLU A 116 -24.01 -3.79 -6.16
CA GLU A 116 -24.99 -3.98 -5.10
C GLU A 116 -25.45 -2.65 -4.50
N LEU A 117 -24.51 -1.73 -4.23
CA LEU A 117 -24.81 -0.40 -3.71
C LEU A 117 -25.67 0.41 -4.69
N LYS A 118 -25.42 0.26 -6.00
CA LYS A 118 -26.20 0.88 -7.07
C LYS A 118 -27.62 0.30 -7.19
N LYS A 119 -27.77 -1.00 -6.92
CA LYS A 119 -29.08 -1.69 -6.90
C LYS A 119 -29.86 -1.40 -5.60
N GLY A 120 -29.16 -1.09 -4.52
CA GLY A 120 -29.75 -0.76 -3.23
C GLY A 120 -30.65 0.48 -3.30
N GLN A 121 -31.88 0.33 -2.83
CA GLN A 121 -32.82 1.44 -2.65
C GLN A 121 -32.46 2.20 -1.38
N THR A 122 -32.62 3.52 -1.39
CA THR A 122 -32.57 4.32 -0.15
C THR A 122 -33.78 3.99 0.72
N GLN A 123 -33.78 4.44 1.98
CA GLN A 123 -34.93 4.37 2.90
C GLN A 123 -36.24 4.96 2.33
N TYR A 124 -36.16 5.70 1.21
CA TYR A 124 -37.30 6.28 0.50
C TYR A 124 -37.68 5.52 -0.78
N GLY A 125 -37.16 4.31 -0.99
CA GLY A 125 -37.46 3.48 -2.17
C GLY A 125 -36.84 3.97 -3.48
N THR A 126 -36.09 5.08 -3.45
CA THR A 126 -35.41 5.62 -4.64
C THR A 126 -34.02 4.99 -4.83
N PRO A 127 -33.59 4.76 -6.08
CA PRO A 127 -32.23 4.29 -6.34
C PRO A 127 -31.21 5.32 -5.85
N ARG A 128 -30.11 4.85 -5.26
CA ARG A 128 -29.04 5.74 -4.77
C ARG A 128 -28.48 6.58 -5.92
N SER A 129 -28.24 7.86 -5.66
CA SER A 129 -27.71 8.79 -6.68
C SER A 129 -26.28 8.41 -7.07
N ALA A 130 -25.88 8.72 -8.30
CA ALA A 130 -24.53 8.46 -8.80
C ALA A 130 -23.43 9.11 -7.92
N ALA A 131 -23.74 10.23 -7.25
CA ALA A 131 -22.85 10.90 -6.32
C ALA A 131 -22.60 10.12 -5.01
N THR A 132 -23.45 9.14 -4.69
CA THR A 132 -23.28 8.24 -3.53
C THR A 132 -22.55 6.95 -3.90
N VAL A 133 -22.48 6.62 -5.20
CA VAL A 133 -21.89 5.37 -5.72
C VAL A 133 -20.45 5.58 -6.23
N ASN A 134 -20.12 6.79 -6.70
CA ASN A 134 -18.82 7.16 -7.27
C ASN A 134 -17.79 7.60 -6.21
#